data_AF-A0A1I1WFZ7-F1
#
_entry.id   AF-A0A1I1WFZ7-F1
#
_cell.length_a   1.000
_cell.length_b   1.000
_cell.length_c   1.000
_cell.angle_alpha   90.00
_cell.angle_beta   90.00
_cell.angle_gamma   90.00
#
_symmetry.space_group_name_H-M   'P 1'
#
loop_
_entity.id
_entity.type
_entity.pdbx_description
1 polymer ?
#
loop_
_entity_poly.entity_id
_entity_poly.type
_entity_poly.pdbx_seq_one_letter_code
_entity_poly.pdbx_strand_id
1 'polypeptide(L)' 'MIVPAAEEPVLLGSAMLGRAAATGGSLDTAMAALSGSAERIEPRAETRRFHDAKHRVFLRMQEDFATYSKEMQSA' A
#
# COMPACT_ATOMS: atom_id res chain seq x y z
N MET A 1 2.24 2.38 -9.68
CA MET A 1 2.50 1.50 -8.51
C MET A 1 3.93 1.00 -8.60
N ILE A 2 4.64 0.91 -7.47
CA ILE A 2 6.01 0.36 -7.43
C ILE A 2 5.97 -0.97 -6.68
N VAL A 3 6.57 -2.01 -7.26
CA VAL A 3 6.67 -3.34 -6.66
C VAL A 3 8.16 -3.64 -6.44
N PRO A 4 8.64 -3.65 -5.19
CA PRO A 4 10.04 -3.95 -4.91
C PRO A 4 10.36 -5.41 -5.26
N ALA A 5 11.57 -5.67 -5.75
CA ALA A 5 12.04 -7.03 -6.03
C ALA A 5 12.41 -7.83 -4.77
N ALA A 6 12.31 -7.22 -3.58
CA ALA A 6 12.62 -7.88 -2.33
C ALA A 6 11.60 -9.00 -2.04
N GLU A 7 12.09 -10.24 -1.97
CA GLU A 7 11.28 -11.43 -1.65
C GLU A 7 10.74 -11.37 -0.21
N GLU A 8 11.56 -10.88 0.72
CA GLU A 8 11.24 -10.75 2.14
C GLU A 8 11.33 -9.28 2.60
N PRO A 9 10.38 -8.41 2.20
CA PRO A 9 10.48 -6.96 2.40
C PRO A 9 10.52 -6.56 3.88
N VAL A 10 9.83 -7.31 4.76
CA VAL A 10 9.83 -7.05 6.21
C VAL A 10 11.17 -7.40 6.84
N LEU A 11 11.78 -8.53 6.44
CA LEU A 11 13.10 -8.93 6.94
C LEU A 11 14.19 -7.97 6.46
N LEU A 12 14.12 -7.55 5.20
CA LEU A 12 15.02 -6.55 4.64
C LEU A 12 14.92 -5.22 5.40
N GLY A 13 13.70 -4.77 5.73
CA GLY A 13 13.50 -3.58 6.57
C GLY A 13 14.12 -3.71 7.97
N SER A 14 13.97 -4.89 8.60
CA SER A 14 14.62 -5.17 9.89
C SER A 14 16.15 -5.12 9.80
N ALA A 15 16.72 -5.65 8.71
CA ALA A 15 18.15 -5.60 8.46
C ALA A 15 18.66 -4.16 8.22
N MET A 16 17.87 -3.31 7.54
CA MET A 16 18.17 -1.90 7.35
C MET A 16 18.25 -1.15 8.69
N LEU A 17 17.30 -1.40 9.59
CA LEU A 17 17.33 -0.84 10.95
C LEU A 17 18.56 -1.31 11.73
N GLY A 18 18.87 -2.60 11.68
CA GLY A 18 20.07 -3.18 12.31
C GLY A 18 21.36 -2.54 11.80
N ARG A 19 21.47 -2.33 10.48
CA ARG A 19 22.61 -1.65 9.85
C ARG A 19 22.73 -0.19 10.32
N ALA A 20 21.63 0.56 10.30
CA ALA A 20 21.64 1.96 10.72
C ALA A 20 22.13 2.11 12.18
N ALA A 21 21.64 1.24 13.08
CA ALA A 21 22.08 1.21 14.47
C ALA A 21 23.57 0.82 14.59
N ALA A 22 24.01 -0.21 13.87
CA ALA A 22 25.39 -0.70 13.92
C ALA A 22 26.41 0.31 13.37
N THR A 23 26.03 1.10 12.36
CA THR A 23 26.93 2.09 11.75
C THR A 23 26.75 3.50 12.31
N GLY A 24 25.83 3.71 13.26
CA GLY A 24 25.43 5.06 13.70
C GLY A 24 24.90 5.94 12.56
N GLY A 25 24.37 5.31 11.50
CA GLY A 25 23.87 5.98 10.30
C GLY A 25 22.37 6.26 10.35
N SER A 26 21.82 6.87 9.30
CA SER A 26 20.38 7.05 9.15
C SER A 26 19.73 5.85 8.45
N LEU A 27 18.41 5.72 8.60
CA LEU A 27 17.65 4.70 7.87
C LEU A 27 17.73 4.95 6.34
N ASP A 28 17.74 6.20 5.89
CA ASP A 28 17.85 6.53 4.46
C ASP A 28 19.13 5.99 3.82
N THR A 29 20.27 6.07 4.51
CA THR A 29 21.53 5.52 3.99
C THR A 29 21.53 4.00 3.97
N ALA A 30 20.90 3.36 4.96
CA ALA A 30 20.70 1.92 4.97
C ALA A 30 19.75 1.47 3.85
N MET A 31 18.66 2.20 3.61
CA MET A 31 17.70 1.95 2.53
C MET A 31 18.35 2.10 1.16
N ALA A 32 19.10 3.17 0.92
CA ALA A 32 19.82 3.37 -0.35
C ALA A 32 20.84 2.27 -0.63
N ALA A 33 21.47 1.73 0.42
CA ALA A 33 22.49 0.71 0.29
C ALA A 33 21.95 -0.73 0.22
N LEU A 34 20.73 -0.99 0.68
CA LEU A 34 20.16 -2.34 0.78
C LEU A 34 18.90 -2.56 -0.07
N SER A 35 18.23 -1.50 -0.51
CA SER A 35 17.07 -1.64 -1.41
C SER A 35 17.53 -2.14 -2.78
N GLY A 36 16.82 -3.12 -3.31
CA GLY A 36 17.05 -3.63 -4.66
C GLY A 36 16.31 -2.83 -5.73
N SER A 37 16.23 -3.43 -6.92
CA SER A 37 15.39 -2.91 -8.01
C SER A 37 13.90 -3.01 -7.68
N ALA A 38 13.08 -2.32 -8.48
CA ALA A 38 11.64 -2.39 -8.38
C ALA A 38 11.00 -2.32 -9.77
N GLU A 39 9.88 -3.00 -9.95
CA GLU A 39 9.04 -2.88 -11.13
C GLU A 39 8.09 -1.69 -10.96
N ARG A 40 7.92 -0.91 -12.03
CA ARG A 40 6.90 0.13 -12.10
C ARG A 40 5.75 -0.33 -12.97
N ILE A 41 4.56 -0.40 -12.36
CA ILE A 41 3.32 -0.66 -13.06
C ILE A 41 2.58 0.66 -13.26
N GLU A 42 2.39 1.04 -14.52
CA GLU A 42 1.70 2.26 -14.92
C GLU A 42 0.19 2.03 -15.05
N PRO A 43 -0.66 3.01 -14.67
CA PRO A 43 -2.08 2.94 -14.93
C PRO A 43 -2.39 2.85 -16.43
N ARG A 44 -3.40 2.05 -16.78
CA ARG A 44 -3.98 2.05 -18.14
C ARG A 44 -4.99 3.20 -18.25
N ALA A 45 -4.71 4.17 -19.11
CA ALA A 45 -5.55 5.38 -19.20
C ALA A 45 -6.98 5.06 -19.66
N GLU A 46 -7.12 4.03 -20.49
CA GLU A 46 -8.38 3.63 -21.13
C GLU A 46 -9.40 3.12 -20.11
N THR A 47 -8.95 2.54 -19.00
CA THR A 47 -9.84 1.95 -17.98
C THR A 47 -10.16 2.91 -16.84
N ARG A 48 -9.59 4.12 -16.81
CA ARG A 48 -9.76 5.09 -15.72
C ARG A 48 -11.23 5.38 -15.43
N ARG A 49 -12.01 5.76 -16.43
CA ARG A 49 -13.44 6.10 -16.27
C ARG A 49 -14.24 4.93 -15.70
N PHE A 50 -13.91 3.70 -16.11
CA PHE A 50 -14.56 2.49 -15.62
C PHE A 50 -14.26 2.27 -14.13
N HIS A 51 -12.98 2.39 -13.72
CA HIS A 51 -12.59 2.25 -12.32
C HIS A 51 -13.14 3.37 -11.44
N ASP A 52 -13.21 4.61 -11.93
CA ASP A 52 -13.83 5.73 -11.20
C ASP A 52 -15.32 5.49 -10.94
N ALA A 53 -16.04 4.93 -11.91
CA ALA A 53 -17.44 4.55 -11.74
C ALA A 53 -17.60 3.41 -10.73
N LYS A 54 -16.75 2.38 -10.81
CA LYS A 54 -16.72 1.27 -9.84
C LYS A 54 -16.42 1.76 -8.42
N HIS A 55 -15.50 2.71 -8.26
CA HIS A 55 -15.16 3.28 -6.96
C HIS A 55 -16.34 4.04 -6.34
N ARG A 56 -17.08 4.84 -7.12
CA ARG A 56 -18.30 5.50 -6.63
C ARG A 56 -19.35 4.50 -6.14
N VAL A 57 -19.56 3.41 -6.89
CA VAL A 57 -20.47 2.34 -6.47
C VAL A 57 -19.98 1.67 -5.19
N PHE A 58 -18.68 1.38 -5.07
CA PHE A 58 -18.10 0.78 -3.87
C PHE A 58 -18.34 1.65 -2.62
N LEU A 59 -18.13 2.97 -2.72
CA LEU A 59 -18.41 3.88 -1.61
C LEU A 59 -19.89 3.88 -1.23
N ARG A 60 -20.78 3.91 -2.24
CA ARG A 60 -22.22 3.84 -1.98
C ARG A 60 -22.63 2.56 -1.26
N MET A 61 -22.05 1.42 -1.65
CA MET A 61 -22.29 0.15 -0.98
C MET A 61 -21.86 0.17 0.49
N GLN A 62 -20.76 0.85 0.83
CA GLN A 62 -20.32 1.01 2.21
C GLN A 62 -21.30 1.86 3.03
N GLU A 63 -21.80 2.96 2.45
CA GLU A 63 -22.82 3.83 3.06
C GLU A 63 -24.14 3.08 3.30
N ASP A 64 -24.60 2.34 2.28
CA ASP A 64 -25.82 1.54 2.36
C ASP A 64 -25.68 0.47 3.45
N PHE A 65 -24.55 -0.24 3.52
CA PHE A 65 -24.29 -1.21 4.59
C PHE A 65 -24.34 -0.57 5.99
N ALA A 66 -23.72 0.60 6.16
CA ALA A 66 -23.74 1.31 7.44
C ALA A 66 -25.16 1.74 7.84
N THR A 67 -25.99 2.10 6.86
CA THR A 67 -27.40 2.46 7.07
C THR A 67 -28.19 1.24 7.54
N TYR A 68 -28.14 0.14 6.79
CA TYR A 68 -28.86 -1.09 7.13
C TYR A 68 -28.42 -1.65 8.48
N SER A 69 -27.12 -1.59 8.79
CA SER A 69 -26.59 -2.04 10.08
C SER A 69 -27.19 -1.26 11.25
N LYS A 70 -27.37 0.07 11.11
CA LYS A 70 -27.99 0.90 12.16
C LYS A 70 -29.48 0.62 12.32
N GLU A 71 -30.19 0.47 11.21
CA GLU A 71 -31.62 0.15 11.21
C GLU A 71 -31.89 -1.19 11.89
N MET A 72 -31.09 -2.22 11.56
CA MET A 72 -31.22 -3.57 12.13
C MET A 72 -30.80 -3.67 13.60
N GLN A 73 -29.99 -2.74 14.11
CA GLN A 73 -29.61 -2.66 15.53
C GLN A 73 -30.61 -1.86 16.39
N SER A 74 -31.47 -1.06 15.75
CA SER A 74 -32.47 -0.21 16.41
C SER A 74 -33.85 -0.89 16.52
N ALA A 75 -33.96 -2.14 16.06
CA ALA A 75 -35.14 -3.01 16.14
C ALA A 75 -34.93 -4.10 17.20
#